data_AF-A0A4Q0MN83-F1
#
_entry.id   AF-A0A4Q0MN83-F1
#
_cell.length_a   1.000
_cell.length_b   1.000
_cell.length_c   1.000
_cell.angle_alpha   90.00
_cell.angle_beta   90.00
_cell.angle_gamma   90.00
#
_symmetry.space_group_name_H-M   'P 1'
#
loop_
_entity.id
_entity.type
_entity.pdbx_description
1 polymer ?
#
loop_
_entity_poly.entity_id
_entity_poly.type
_entity_poly.pdbx_seq_one_letter_code
_entity_poly.pdbx_strand_id
1 'polypeptide(L)' 'MFSENWASLTAFLDCATQWRALLGKGGLVWLGLDYSGVGEVLRAHGLGSEAFADIRVMETEALGPLNEAAP' A
#
# COMPACT_ATOMS: atom_id res chain seq x y z
N MET A 1 -11.67 -12.96 15.72
CA MET A 1 -11.90 -11.65 15.07
C MET A 1 -10.54 -10.96 15.04
N PHE A 2 -10.00 -10.62 13.87
CA PHE A 2 -8.70 -9.95 13.73
C PHE A 2 -8.85 -8.46 14.09
N SER A 3 -9.16 -8.14 15.35
CA SER A 3 -9.53 -6.78 15.76
C SER A 3 -8.35 -5.82 15.85
N GLU A 4 -7.16 -6.30 16.20
CA GLU A 4 -6.01 -5.42 16.47
C GLU A 4 -5.54 -4.66 15.22
N ASN A 5 -5.46 -5.32 14.07
CA ASN A 5 -4.89 -4.71 12.86
C ASN A 5 -5.95 -4.38 11.79
N TRP A 6 -7.24 -4.45 12.13
CA TRP A 6 -8.32 -4.26 11.16
C TRP A 6 -8.32 -2.85 10.55
N ALA A 7 -8.03 -1.83 11.37
CA ALA A 7 -7.96 -0.46 10.92
C ALA A 7 -6.80 -0.24 9.93
N SER A 8 -5.60 -0.73 10.27
CA SER A 8 -4.43 -0.68 9.39
C SER A 8 -4.67 -1.42 8.08
N LEU A 9 -5.30 -2.61 8.12
CA LEU A 9 -5.65 -3.36 6.92
C LEU A 9 -6.66 -2.61 6.04
N THR A 10 -7.70 -2.04 6.63
CA THR A 10 -8.71 -1.29 5.86
C THR A 10 -8.08 -0.06 5.20
N ALA A 11 -7.24 0.68 5.93
CA ALA A 11 -6.50 1.81 5.37
C ALA A 11 -5.53 1.37 4.26
N PHE A 12 -4.86 0.22 4.40
CA PHE A 12 -4.03 -0.35 3.35
C PHE A 12 -4.83 -0.65 2.07
N LEU A 13 -6.01 -1.26 2.20
CA LEU A 13 -6.88 -1.56 1.07
C LEU A 13 -7.37 -0.28 0.38
N ASP A 14 -7.66 0.78 1.14
CA ASP A 14 -8.04 2.09 0.58
C ASP A 14 -6.87 2.80 -0.13
N CYS A 15 -5.62 2.37 0.11
CA CYS A 15 -4.45 2.84 -0.65
C CYS A 15 -4.35 2.24 -2.07
N ALA A 16 -5.34 1.45 -2.53
CA ALA A 16 -5.32 0.79 -3.84
C ALA A 16 -5.05 1.74 -5.03
N THR A 17 -5.46 3.00 -4.93
CA THR A 17 -5.23 4.03 -5.98
C THR A 17 -3.90 4.79 -5.83
N GLN A 18 -3.13 4.51 -4.78
CA GLN A 18 -1.88 5.21 -4.45
C GLN A 18 -0.64 4.46 -4.92
N TRP A 19 -0.79 3.30 -5.57
CA TRP A 19 0.33 2.52 -6.10
C TRP A 19 0.97 3.21 -7.29
N ARG A 20 2.30 3.35 -7.23
CA ARG A 20 3.12 3.87 -8.32
C ARG A 20 3.61 2.72 -9.17
N ALA A 21 3.54 2.89 -10.47
CA ALA A 21 4.10 1.96 -11.45
C ALA A 21 4.90 2.71 -12.52
N LEU A 22 5.86 2.02 -13.11
CA LEU A 22 6.54 2.43 -14.33
C LEU A 22 6.24 1.43 -15.42
N LEU A 23 5.99 1.94 -16.63
CA LEU A 23 5.91 1.14 -17.84
C LEU A 23 7.19 1.32 -18.65
N GLY A 24 7.93 0.23 -18.84
CA GLY A 24 9.20 0.23 -19.58
C GLY A 24 9.21 -0.81 -20.70
N LYS A 25 10.35 -0.91 -21.40
CA LYS A 25 10.55 -1.93 -22.44
C LYS A 25 10.44 -3.38 -21.92
N GLY A 26 10.61 -3.58 -20.61
CA GLY A 26 10.52 -4.88 -19.94
C GLY A 26 9.17 -5.18 -19.28
N GLY A 27 8.14 -4.36 -19.53
CA GLY A 27 6.80 -4.52 -18.95
C GLY A 27 6.47 -3.49 -17.87
N LEU A 28 5.35 -3.73 -17.18
CA LEU A 28 4.92 -2.93 -16.04
C LEU A 28 5.73 -3.35 -14.79
N VAL A 29 6.19 -2.38 -14.00
CA VAL A 29 6.83 -2.62 -12.70
C VAL A 29 6.16 -1.74 -11.65
N TRP A 30 5.65 -2.36 -10.60
CA TRP A 30 5.14 -1.68 -9.41
C TRP A 30 6.30 -1.29 -8.50
N LEU A 31 6.37 0.00 -8.15
CA LEU A 31 7.45 0.57 -7.35
C LEU A 31 7.13 0.62 -5.84
N GLY A 32 5.85 0.57 -5.49
CA GLY A 32 5.35 0.79 -4.15
C GLY A 32 4.29 1.89 -4.11
N LEU A 33 3.82 2.19 -2.91
CA LEU A 33 2.87 3.25 -2.62
C LEU A 33 3.52 4.63 -2.78
N ASP A 34 2.69 5.62 -3.09
CA ASP A 34 3.00 7.02 -2.87
C ASP A 34 2.70 7.38 -1.42
N TYR A 35 3.73 7.63 -0.62
CA TYR A 35 3.56 7.92 0.80
C TYR A 35 2.85 9.25 1.07
N SER A 36 2.86 10.20 0.12
CA SER A 36 2.04 11.41 0.24
C SER A 36 0.55 11.06 0.16
N GLY A 37 0.13 10.26 -0.83
CA GLY A 37 -1.23 9.72 -0.93
C GLY A 37 -1.65 8.86 0.26
N VAL A 38 -0.75 7.99 0.76
CA VAL A 38 -1.00 7.20 1.98
C VAL A 38 -1.26 8.11 3.19
N GLY A 39 -0.55 9.23 3.31
CA GLY A 39 -0.79 10.23 4.35
C GLY A 39 -2.21 10.76 4.34
N GLU A 40 -2.80 11.01 3.17
CA GLU A 40 -4.19 11.45 3.04
C GLU A 40 -5.19 10.37 3.42
N VAL A 41 -4.92 9.11 3.06
CA VAL A 41 -5.76 7.97 3.48
C VAL A 41 -5.73 7.82 5.00
N LEU A 42 -4.54 7.82 5.61
CA LEU A 42 -4.41 7.73 7.06
C LEU A 42 -5.13 8.89 7.77
N ARG A 43 -5.04 10.11 7.23
CA ARG A 43 -5.76 11.28 7.73
C ARG A 43 -7.29 11.08 7.64
N ALA A 44 -7.80 10.53 6.55
CA ALA A 44 -9.23 10.25 6.39
C ALA A 44 -9.74 9.19 7.38
N HIS A 45 -8.89 8.23 7.75
CA HIS A 45 -9.18 7.19 8.75
C HIS A 45 -8.90 7.62 10.21
N GLY A 46 -8.30 8.79 10.43
CA GLY A 46 -7.88 9.23 11.77
C GLY A 46 -6.72 8.40 12.36
N LEU A 47 -5.90 7.81 11.49
CA LEU A 47 -4.80 6.92 11.85
C LEU A 47 -3.44 7.65 11.83
N GLY A 48 -2.50 7.12 12.60
CA GLY A 48 -1.18 7.73 12.83
C GLY A 48 -0.01 6.89 12.31
N SER A 49 1.17 7.16 12.86
CA SER A 49 2.44 6.55 12.45
C SER A 49 2.52 5.03 12.68
N GLU A 50 1.75 4.50 13.62
CA GLU A 50 1.67 3.05 13.87
C GLU A 50 1.03 2.32 12.68
N ALA A 51 -0.16 2.76 12.24
CA ALA A 51 -0.80 2.23 11.04
C ALA A 51 0.06 2.45 9.78
N PHE A 52 0.81 3.54 9.70
CA PHE A 52 1.78 3.73 8.62
C PHE A 52 2.90 2.68 8.64
N ALA A 53 3.37 2.28 9.82
CA ALA A 53 4.35 1.20 9.94
C ALA A 53 3.76 -0.13 9.46
N ASP A 54 2.52 -0.44 9.85
CA ASP A 54 1.80 -1.65 9.40
C ASP A 54 1.60 -1.68 7.88
N ILE A 55 1.22 -0.53 7.29
CA ILE A 55 1.06 -0.38 5.84
C ILE A 55 2.37 -0.70 5.10
N ARG A 56 3.52 -0.24 5.61
CA ARG A 56 4.82 -0.54 4.98
C ARG A 56 5.18 -2.03 5.04
N VAL A 57 4.75 -2.73 6.08
CA VAL A 57 4.91 -4.19 6.16
C VAL A 57 4.07 -4.85 5.06
N MET A 58 2.79 -4.51 4.96
CA MET A 58 1.89 -5.06 3.93
C MET A 58 2.35 -4.71 2.50
N GLU A 59 2.82 -3.48 2.28
CA GLU A 59 3.39 -3.05 0.99
C GLU A 59 4.60 -3.91 0.58
N THR A 60 5.52 -4.15 1.52
CA THR A 60 6.72 -4.96 1.27
C THR A 60 6.34 -6.37 0.81
N GLU A 61 5.36 -6.99 1.47
CA GLU A 61 4.88 -8.33 1.10
C GLU A 61 4.06 -8.33 -0.19
N ALA A 62 3.33 -7.24 -0.50
CA ALA A 62 2.53 -7.13 -1.72
C ALA A 62 3.36 -6.91 -2.99
N LEU A 63 4.53 -6.25 -2.88
CA LEU A 63 5.36 -5.89 -4.03
C LEU A 63 5.84 -7.08 -4.87
N GLY A 64 6.18 -8.20 -4.22
CA GLY A 64 6.61 -9.43 -4.92
C GLY A 64 5.50 -9.98 -5.82
N PRO A 65 4.36 -10.39 -5.27
CA PRO A 65 3.22 -10.88 -6.05
C PRO A 65 2.73 -9.89 -7.12
N LEU A 66 2.72 -8.59 -6.83
CA LEU A 66 2.31 -7.57 -7.80
C LEU A 66 3.24 -7.52 -9.01
N ASN A 67 4.55 -7.64 -8.81
CA ASN A 67 5.52 -7.64 -9.90
C ASN A 67 5.61 -8.98 -10.62
N GLU A 68 5.35 -10.10 -9.95
CA GLU A 68 5.22 -11.42 -10.59
C GLU A 68 4.00 -11.51 -11.50
N ALA A 69 2.89 -10.86 -11.12
CA ALA A 69 1.65 -10.83 -11.88
C ALA A 69 1.56 -9.68 -12.90
N ALA A 70 2.59 -8.83 -12.99
CA ALA A 70 2.59 -7.69 -13.89
C ALA A 70 2.62 -8.13 -15.38
N PRO A 71 1.81 -7.51 -16.26
CA PRO A 71 1.69 -7.88 -17.66
C PRO A 71 2.86 -7.44 -18.55
#